data_AF-A0A2C9DDU1-F1
#
_entry.id   AF-A0A2C9DDU1-F1
#
_cell.length_a   1.000
_cell.length_b   1.000
_cell.length_c   1.000
_cell.angle_alpha   90.00
_cell.angle_beta   90.00
_cell.angle_gamma   90.00
#
_symmetry.space_group_name_H-M   'P 1'
#
loop_
_entity.id
_entity.type
_entity.pdbx_description
1 polymer ?
#
loop_
_entity_poly.entity_id
_entity_poly.type
_entity_poly.pdbx_seq_one_letter_code
_entity_poly.pdbx_strand_id
1 'polypeptide(L)'
;MSELASGTERSIATLPIAMREPHIADRNGRPLAVAIDPSGRIHYGHDNIGGDHAVAVLGHQVSDTYLAELREDGVSYIFAGPSGDDLPGAMAQLAYFFGVQKLLLEGGGTINGVFLRHRLINEFSTLISPALDGRAGAPSIIDYRGAIDESPGAGQALRLMGCEILEGGTVWLRHSVEDAAGHNDMPVT
;
A
#
# COMPACT_ATOMS: atom_id res chain seq x y z
N MET A 1 5.51 11.39 -10.33
CA MET A 1 4.28 10.81 -10.91
C MET A 1 4.38 9.33 -10.68
N SER A 2 3.42 8.73 -9.98
CA SER A 2 3.36 7.29 -9.79
C SER A 2 2.88 6.67 -11.11
N GLU A 3 3.69 5.83 -11.74
CA GLU A 3 3.33 5.09 -12.94
C GLU A 3 2.51 3.86 -12.51
N LEU A 4 1.42 3.56 -13.22
CA LEU A 4 0.58 2.40 -12.95
C LEU A 4 0.84 1.33 -14.03
N ALA A 5 0.79 0.06 -13.64
CA ALA A 5 0.86 -1.05 -14.60
C ALA A 5 -0.25 -0.91 -15.65
N SER A 6 0.11 -1.06 -16.94
CA SER A 6 -0.79 -0.87 -18.09
C SER A 6 -0.82 -2.09 -19.02
N GLY A 7 -0.48 -3.27 -18.51
CA GLY A 7 -0.48 -4.51 -19.29
C GLY A 7 -1.90 -4.96 -19.67
N THR A 8 -1.96 -5.90 -20.61
CA THR A 8 -3.21 -6.57 -21.02
C THR A 8 -3.20 -8.02 -20.60
N GLU A 9 -4.37 -8.55 -20.23
CA GLU A 9 -4.55 -9.96 -19.86
C GLU A 9 -3.94 -10.92 -20.90
N ARG A 10 -3.17 -11.91 -20.43
CA ARG A 10 -2.61 -12.96 -21.28
C ARG A 10 -3.50 -14.20 -21.31
N SER A 11 -3.62 -14.78 -22.50
CA SER A 11 -4.20 -16.12 -22.65
C SER A 11 -3.19 -17.16 -22.20
N ILE A 12 -3.50 -17.85 -21.09
CA ILE A 12 -2.68 -18.94 -20.57
C ILE A 12 -3.45 -20.25 -20.68
N ALA A 13 -2.77 -21.28 -21.19
CA ALA A 13 -3.33 -22.62 -21.30
C ALA A 13 -3.70 -23.18 -19.91
N THR A 14 -4.60 -24.16 -19.86
CA THR A 14 -5.01 -24.81 -18.60
C THR A 14 -3.81 -25.34 -17.83
N LEU A 15 -3.62 -24.86 -16.59
CA LEU A 15 -2.51 -25.23 -15.74
C LEU A 15 -2.94 -26.12 -14.57
N PRO A 16 -2.02 -26.93 -14.01
CA PRO A 16 -2.25 -27.60 -12.74
C PRO A 16 -2.47 -26.59 -11.61
N ILE A 17 -3.25 -26.98 -10.61
CA ILE A 17 -3.57 -26.15 -9.44
C ILE A 17 -2.28 -25.62 -8.81
N ALA A 18 -2.14 -24.30 -8.72
CA ALA A 18 -0.96 -23.69 -8.15
C ALA A 18 -1.01 -23.80 -6.63
N MET A 19 0.09 -24.25 -6.02
CA MET A 19 0.28 -24.08 -4.57
C MET A 19 0.27 -22.58 -4.24
N ARG A 20 -0.42 -22.22 -3.17
CA ARG A 20 -0.57 -20.84 -2.70
C ARG A 20 0.63 -20.41 -1.88
N GLU A 21 1.79 -20.44 -2.53
CA GLU A 21 3.07 -20.02 -1.99
C GLU A 21 3.55 -18.75 -2.71
N PRO A 22 4.26 -17.86 -2.01
CA PRO A 22 4.93 -16.72 -2.62
C PRO A 22 5.80 -17.11 -3.81
N HIS A 23 5.80 -16.27 -4.84
CA HIS A 23 6.70 -16.39 -5.98
C HIS A 23 7.65 -15.19 -6.02
N ILE A 24 8.95 -15.47 -5.99
CA ILE A 24 10.00 -14.45 -6.01
C ILE A 24 10.75 -14.57 -7.34
N ALA A 25 10.41 -13.70 -8.30
CA ALA A 25 11.11 -13.56 -9.56
C ALA A 25 12.42 -12.77 -9.40
N ASP A 26 13.27 -12.80 -10.43
CA ASP A 26 14.55 -12.07 -10.42
C ASP A 26 14.33 -10.56 -10.54
N ARG A 27 14.64 -9.84 -9.46
CA ARG A 27 14.52 -8.37 -9.43
C ARG A 27 15.67 -7.63 -10.10
N ASN A 28 16.76 -8.31 -10.49
CA ASN A 28 17.93 -7.69 -11.13
C ASN A 28 18.50 -6.49 -10.36
N GLY A 29 18.44 -6.53 -9.03
CA GLY A 29 18.90 -5.43 -8.16
C GLY A 29 18.02 -4.18 -8.14
N ARG A 30 16.86 -4.17 -8.81
CA ARG A 30 15.91 -3.04 -8.81
C ARG A 30 15.23 -2.85 -7.46
N PRO A 31 14.83 -1.61 -7.10
CA PRO A 31 13.88 -1.37 -6.01
C PRO A 31 12.51 -1.97 -6.35
N LEU A 32 11.56 -1.95 -5.40
CA LEU A 32 10.26 -2.59 -5.57
C LEU A 32 9.15 -1.57 -5.82
N ALA A 33 8.27 -1.88 -6.76
CA ALA A 33 6.93 -1.33 -6.86
C ALA A 33 5.93 -2.37 -6.35
N VAL A 34 5.30 -2.09 -5.21
CA VAL A 34 4.36 -3.01 -4.56
C VAL A 34 2.92 -2.58 -4.85
N ALA A 35 2.13 -3.47 -5.43
CA ALA A 35 0.71 -3.25 -5.70
C ALA A 35 -0.15 -4.13 -4.80
N ILE A 36 -1.08 -3.52 -4.06
CA ILE A 36 -2.08 -4.24 -3.26
C ILE A 36 -3.29 -4.58 -4.13
N ASP A 37 -3.38 -5.82 -4.59
CA ASP A 37 -4.37 -6.29 -5.55
C ASP A 37 -4.98 -7.63 -5.12
N PRO A 38 -5.77 -7.65 -4.05
CA PRO A 38 -6.27 -8.88 -3.44
C PRO A 38 -7.13 -9.73 -4.40
N SER A 39 -7.71 -9.10 -5.42
CA SER A 39 -8.59 -9.74 -6.41
C SER A 39 -7.93 -10.06 -7.75
N GLY A 40 -6.64 -9.75 -7.93
CA GLY A 40 -5.91 -10.07 -9.16
C GLY A 40 -6.44 -9.36 -10.41
N ARG A 41 -6.64 -8.04 -10.33
CA ARG A 41 -7.16 -7.21 -11.43
C ARG A 41 -6.07 -6.52 -12.24
N ILE A 42 -4.83 -6.48 -11.75
CA ILE A 42 -3.75 -5.75 -12.40
C ILE A 42 -2.98 -6.70 -13.32
N HIS A 43 -3.02 -6.42 -14.63
CA HIS A 43 -2.20 -7.12 -15.61
C HIS A 43 -0.95 -6.29 -15.89
N TYR A 44 0.23 -6.88 -15.72
CA TYR A 44 1.50 -6.13 -15.75
C TYR A 44 2.12 -6.16 -17.14
N GLY A 45 2.10 -7.31 -17.81
CA GLY A 45 2.68 -7.51 -19.14
C GLY A 45 4.21 -7.58 -19.17
N HIS A 46 4.87 -7.29 -18.05
CA HIS A 46 6.31 -7.28 -17.84
C HIS A 46 6.62 -7.19 -16.34
N ASP A 47 7.89 -7.32 -15.97
CA ASP A 47 8.36 -7.53 -14.60
C ASP A 47 8.49 -6.25 -13.75
N ASN A 48 8.05 -5.09 -14.25
CA ASN A 48 8.29 -3.81 -13.59
C ASN A 48 7.16 -2.80 -13.75
N ILE A 49 7.16 -1.80 -12.86
CA ILE A 49 6.32 -0.60 -12.92
C ILE A 49 7.26 0.60 -12.80
N GLY A 50 7.30 1.47 -13.82
CA GLY A 50 8.18 2.64 -13.80
C GLY A 50 9.67 2.30 -13.64
N GLY A 51 10.08 1.09 -14.06
CA GLY A 51 11.45 0.59 -13.90
C GLY A 51 11.74 -0.15 -12.59
N ASP A 52 10.83 -0.12 -11.62
CA ASP A 52 10.96 -0.82 -10.34
C ASP A 52 10.36 -2.23 -10.42
N HIS A 53 10.97 -3.22 -9.78
CA HIS A 53 10.50 -4.61 -9.82
C HIS A 53 9.10 -4.75 -9.25
N ALA A 54 8.19 -5.28 -10.06
CA ALA A 54 6.79 -5.41 -9.69
C ALA A 54 6.59 -6.55 -8.66
N VAL A 55 5.88 -6.22 -7.58
CA VAL A 55 5.44 -7.19 -6.57
C VAL A 55 3.94 -7.02 -6.30
N ALA A 56 3.16 -8.06 -6.59
CA ALA A 56 1.74 -8.08 -6.30
C ALA A 56 1.45 -8.67 -4.90
N VAL A 57 0.61 -8.01 -4.11
CA VAL A 57 0.06 -8.54 -2.85
C VAL A 57 -1.36 -9.02 -3.12
N LEU A 58 -1.59 -10.33 -3.02
CA LEU A 58 -2.79 -11.00 -3.50
C LEU A 58 -3.58 -11.67 -2.37
N GLY A 59 -4.87 -11.95 -2.58
CA GLY A 59 -5.61 -12.93 -1.79
C GLY A 59 -5.38 -14.34 -2.33
N HIS A 60 -5.59 -15.38 -1.51
CA HIS A 60 -5.46 -16.77 -1.98
C HIS A 60 -6.50 -17.15 -3.05
N GLN A 61 -7.60 -16.40 -3.16
CA GLN A 61 -8.72 -16.70 -4.05
C GLN A 61 -8.49 -16.31 -5.52
N VAL A 62 -7.37 -15.66 -5.86
CA VAL A 62 -7.04 -15.35 -7.26
C VAL A 62 -6.90 -16.63 -8.10
N SER A 63 -7.19 -16.56 -9.40
CA SER A 63 -7.16 -17.75 -10.26
C SER A 63 -5.74 -18.29 -10.46
N ASP A 64 -5.61 -19.60 -10.71
CA ASP A 64 -4.30 -20.19 -11.06
C ASP A 64 -3.76 -19.62 -12.38
N THR A 65 -4.67 -19.31 -13.32
CA THR A 65 -4.35 -18.63 -14.59
C THR A 65 -3.69 -17.28 -14.34
N TYR A 66 -4.22 -16.47 -13.43
CA TYR A 66 -3.64 -15.17 -13.09
C TYR A 66 -2.26 -15.32 -12.44
N LEU A 67 -2.08 -16.28 -11.53
CA LEU A 67 -0.75 -16.54 -10.95
C LEU A 67 0.28 -16.95 -12.00
N ALA A 68 -0.15 -17.71 -13.00
CA ALA A 68 0.72 -18.07 -14.12
C ALA A 68 1.07 -16.88 -15.00
N GLU A 69 0.14 -15.95 -15.19
CA GLU A 69 0.38 -14.71 -15.93
C GLU A 69 1.45 -13.88 -15.26
N LEU A 70 1.35 -13.70 -13.94
CA LEU A 70 2.38 -12.98 -13.19
C LEU A 70 3.76 -13.65 -13.30
N ARG A 71 3.83 -14.98 -13.29
CA ARG A 71 5.10 -15.71 -13.46
C ARG A 71 5.68 -15.52 -14.85
N GLU A 72 4.85 -15.59 -15.90
CA GLU A 72 5.26 -15.33 -17.29
C GLU A 72 5.66 -13.85 -17.50
N ASP A 73 5.05 -12.92 -16.76
CA ASP A 73 5.45 -11.51 -16.73
C ASP A 73 6.78 -11.28 -16.00
N GLY A 74 7.24 -12.23 -15.18
CA GLY A 74 8.37 -12.03 -14.26
C GLY A 74 8.00 -11.20 -13.02
N VAL A 75 6.71 -11.05 -12.73
CA VAL A 75 6.19 -10.34 -11.55
C VAL A 75 6.27 -11.25 -10.33
N SER A 76 6.85 -10.74 -9.25
CA SER A 76 6.79 -11.45 -7.97
C SER A 76 5.42 -11.28 -7.33
N TYR A 77 4.99 -12.23 -6.50
CA TYR A 77 3.78 -12.04 -5.70
C TYR A 77 3.88 -12.71 -4.32
N ILE A 78 3.16 -12.13 -3.36
CA ILE A 78 2.96 -12.65 -2.00
C ILE A 78 1.46 -12.67 -1.66
N PHE A 79 1.08 -13.34 -0.59
CA PHE A 79 -0.32 -13.46 -0.19
C PHE A 79 -0.64 -12.74 1.13
N ALA A 80 -1.75 -12.03 1.17
CA ALA A 80 -2.30 -11.36 2.35
C ALA A 80 -3.50 -12.14 2.93
N GLY A 81 -3.36 -13.46 3.07
CA GLY A 81 -4.41 -14.33 3.57
C GLY A 81 -5.51 -14.67 2.54
N PRO A 82 -6.62 -15.31 2.99
CA PRO A 82 -7.66 -15.82 2.08
C PRO A 82 -8.30 -14.74 1.20
N SER A 83 -8.70 -13.62 1.80
CA SER A 83 -9.38 -12.49 1.17
C SER A 83 -8.45 -11.34 0.79
N GLY A 84 -7.18 -11.41 1.17
CA GLY A 84 -6.19 -10.35 0.92
C GLY A 84 -6.25 -9.19 1.93
N ASP A 85 -6.77 -9.44 3.14
CA ASP A 85 -6.94 -8.50 4.25
C ASP A 85 -5.85 -8.59 5.32
N ASP A 86 -4.98 -9.61 5.30
CA ASP A 86 -3.81 -9.71 6.20
C ASP A 86 -2.63 -8.86 5.69
N LEU A 87 -2.80 -7.54 5.77
CA LEU A 87 -1.73 -6.60 5.44
C LEU A 87 -0.50 -6.74 6.37
N PRO A 88 -0.63 -6.93 7.70
CA PRO A 88 0.54 -7.15 8.55
C PRO A 88 1.37 -8.37 8.11
N GLY A 89 0.72 -9.49 7.78
CA GLY A 89 1.38 -10.67 7.25
C GLY A 89 2.04 -10.42 5.89
N ALA A 90 1.41 -9.62 5.01
CA ALA A 90 2.02 -9.21 3.75
C ALA A 90 3.26 -8.35 3.95
N MET A 91 3.24 -7.37 4.86
CA MET A 91 4.40 -6.53 5.17
C MET A 91 5.55 -7.36 5.75
N ALA A 92 5.25 -8.33 6.61
CA ALA A 92 6.25 -9.27 7.14
C ALA A 92 6.89 -10.12 6.03
N GLN A 93 6.10 -10.56 5.04
CA GLN A 93 6.62 -11.28 3.88
C GLN A 93 7.48 -10.38 2.98
N LEU A 94 7.09 -9.12 2.74
CA LEU A 94 7.94 -8.17 2.00
C LEU A 94 9.29 -7.98 2.67
N ALA A 95 9.31 -7.84 4.00
CA ALA A 95 10.55 -7.75 4.77
C ALA A 95 11.38 -9.03 4.65
N TYR A 96 10.75 -10.20 4.79
CA TYR A 96 11.44 -11.49 4.78
C TYR A 96 12.03 -11.85 3.40
N PHE A 97 11.21 -11.82 2.34
CA PHE A 97 11.62 -12.30 1.03
C PHE A 97 12.43 -11.28 0.24
N PHE A 98 12.19 -9.98 0.44
CA PHE A 98 12.82 -8.94 -0.36
C PHE A 98 13.77 -8.05 0.43
N GLY A 99 13.87 -8.22 1.76
CA GLY A 99 14.73 -7.42 2.61
C GLY A 99 14.28 -5.97 2.75
N VAL A 100 12.99 -5.68 2.52
CA VAL A 100 12.45 -4.33 2.57
C VAL A 100 12.33 -3.86 4.01
N GLN A 101 12.90 -2.69 4.29
CA GLN A 101 12.83 -2.05 5.62
C GLN A 101 11.97 -0.79 5.64
N LYS A 102 11.76 -0.16 4.48
CA LYS A 102 10.99 1.08 4.34
C LYS A 102 10.15 0.99 3.07
N LEU A 103 8.88 1.35 3.20
CA LEU A 103 7.94 1.44 2.10
C LEU A 103 7.33 2.84 2.10
N LEU A 104 7.23 3.42 0.91
CA LEU A 104 6.44 4.62 0.70
C LEU A 104 5.05 4.20 0.24
N LEU A 105 4.03 4.56 1.01
CA LEU A 105 2.64 4.33 0.63
C LEU A 105 2.13 5.55 -0.15
N GLU A 106 2.01 5.43 -1.46
CA GLU A 106 1.55 6.51 -2.36
C GLU A 106 0.06 6.43 -2.73
N GLY A 107 -0.69 5.50 -2.16
CA GLY A 107 -2.07 5.24 -2.57
C GLY A 107 -3.09 6.28 -2.11
N GLY A 108 -4.33 6.09 -2.56
CA GLY A 108 -5.45 6.96 -2.19
C GLY A 108 -5.93 6.77 -0.75
N GLY A 109 -6.83 7.65 -0.30
CA GLY A 109 -7.32 7.67 1.08
C GLY A 109 -7.78 6.32 1.62
N THR A 110 -8.43 5.50 0.78
CA THR A 110 -8.92 4.17 1.18
C THR A 110 -7.79 3.24 1.63
N ILE A 111 -6.70 3.10 0.86
CA ILE A 111 -5.60 2.21 1.28
C ILE A 111 -4.87 2.80 2.49
N ASN A 112 -4.73 4.13 2.57
CA ASN A 112 -4.14 4.78 3.73
C ASN A 112 -4.96 4.52 5.00
N GLY A 113 -6.29 4.52 4.92
CA GLY A 113 -7.15 4.20 6.06
C GLY A 113 -7.08 2.74 6.48
N VAL A 114 -6.92 1.80 5.55
CA VAL A 114 -6.67 0.38 5.89
C VAL A 114 -5.31 0.22 6.58
N PHE A 115 -4.25 0.85 6.08
CA PHE A 115 -2.94 0.85 6.75
C PHE A 115 -2.99 1.48 8.15
N LEU A 116 -3.75 2.57 8.31
CA LEU A 116 -3.98 3.20 9.61
C LEU A 116 -4.70 2.26 10.58
N ARG A 117 -5.73 1.54 10.10
CA ARG A 117 -6.47 0.55 10.91
C ARG A 117 -5.56 -0.57 11.42
N HIS A 118 -4.64 -1.04 10.58
CA HIS A 118 -3.67 -2.07 10.95
C HIS A 118 -2.44 -1.53 11.70
N ARG A 119 -2.39 -0.22 11.97
CA ARG A 119 -1.26 0.45 12.65
C ARG A 119 0.08 0.25 11.94
N LEU A 120 0.05 0.20 10.60
CA LEU A 120 1.21 -0.03 9.74
C LEU A 120 1.88 1.28 9.29
N ILE A 121 1.43 2.43 9.80
CA ILE A 121 1.98 3.74 9.47
C ILE A 121 2.86 4.19 10.63
N ASN A 122 4.16 4.36 10.40
CA ASN A 122 5.09 4.90 11.39
C ASN A 122 5.31 6.41 11.23
N GLU A 123 5.24 6.91 9.99
CA GLU A 123 5.38 8.31 9.65
C GLU A 123 4.28 8.74 8.68
N PHE A 124 3.75 9.95 8.85
CA PHE A 124 2.72 10.52 7.99
C PHE A 124 3.19 11.86 7.41
N SER A 125 3.32 11.91 6.10
CA SER A 125 3.81 13.06 5.34
C SER A 125 2.67 13.72 4.58
N THR A 126 2.40 14.99 4.88
CA THR A 126 1.31 15.76 4.25
C THR A 126 1.87 16.94 3.47
N LEU A 127 1.49 17.05 2.20
CA LEU A 127 1.73 18.23 1.37
C LEU A 127 0.44 19.03 1.24
N ILE A 128 0.44 20.27 1.74
CA ILE A 128 -0.69 21.19 1.69
C ILE A 128 -0.39 22.26 0.65
N SER A 129 -1.03 22.17 -0.50
CA SER A 129 -0.90 23.18 -1.56
C SER A 129 -1.81 24.39 -1.28
N PRO A 130 -1.41 25.63 -1.65
CA PRO A 130 -2.23 26.82 -1.50
C PRO A 130 -3.34 26.88 -2.58
N ALA A 131 -4.28 25.94 -2.53
CA ALA A 131 -5.37 25.79 -3.49
C ALA A 131 -6.70 25.49 -2.79
N LEU A 132 -7.80 25.93 -3.41
CA LEU A 132 -9.17 25.67 -2.95
C LEU A 132 -9.97 25.12 -4.14
N ASP A 133 -10.59 23.95 -4.00
CA ASP A 133 -11.35 23.31 -5.09
C ASP A 133 -12.86 23.21 -4.79
N GLY A 134 -13.27 23.16 -3.53
CA GLY A 134 -14.67 23.21 -3.09
C GLY A 134 -15.56 22.06 -3.58
N ARG A 135 -14.97 20.94 -4.04
CA ARG A 135 -15.71 19.86 -4.71
C ARG A 135 -16.42 18.96 -3.69
N ALA A 136 -17.75 18.88 -3.81
CA ALA A 136 -18.54 17.94 -3.02
C ALA A 136 -18.14 16.48 -3.35
N GLY A 137 -17.98 15.66 -2.30
CA GLY A 137 -17.63 14.24 -2.44
C GLY A 137 -16.17 13.96 -2.80
N ALA A 138 -15.28 14.97 -2.73
CA ALA A 138 -13.85 14.73 -2.89
C ALA A 138 -13.34 13.73 -1.82
N PRO A 139 -12.48 12.76 -2.18
CA PRO A 139 -11.97 11.78 -1.24
C PRO A 139 -11.06 12.45 -0.19
N SER A 140 -11.15 11.99 1.06
CA SER A 140 -10.21 12.38 2.12
C SER A 140 -8.85 11.71 1.95
N ILE A 141 -7.80 12.27 2.55
CA ILE A 141 -6.44 11.72 2.52
C ILE A 141 -6.30 10.41 3.32
N ILE A 142 -7.22 10.18 4.26
CA ILE A 142 -7.47 8.95 5.00
C ILE A 142 -8.96 8.67 4.88
N ASP A 143 -9.33 7.54 4.29
CA ASP A 143 -10.71 7.08 4.14
C ASP A 143 -10.78 5.60 4.57
N TYR A 144 -11.81 5.22 5.32
CA TYR A 144 -11.95 3.86 5.81
C TYR A 144 -13.41 3.40 5.66
N ARG A 145 -13.57 2.27 4.96
CA ARG A 145 -14.88 1.71 4.60
C ARG A 145 -15.22 0.51 5.47
N GLY A 146 -15.17 0.69 6.79
CA GLY A 146 -15.58 -0.31 7.78
C GLY A 146 -16.93 -0.01 8.42
N ALA A 147 -17.19 -0.62 9.58
CA ALA A 147 -18.42 -0.37 10.31
C ALA A 147 -18.45 1.03 10.93
N ILE A 148 -19.64 1.57 11.17
CA ILE A 148 -19.83 2.98 11.57
C ILE A 148 -19.24 3.32 12.96
N ASP A 149 -19.07 2.31 13.80
CA ASP A 149 -18.50 2.37 15.14
C ASP A 149 -16.97 2.13 15.15
N GLU A 150 -16.37 1.82 14.00
CA GLU A 150 -14.94 1.67 13.87
C GLU A 150 -14.25 3.01 13.66
N SER A 151 -13.23 3.27 14.47
CA SER A 151 -12.33 4.41 14.29
C SER A 151 -10.90 3.90 14.09
N PRO A 152 -10.39 3.88 12.85
CA PRO A 152 -9.02 3.43 12.55
C PRO A 152 -7.95 4.17 13.33
N GLY A 153 -8.15 5.46 13.58
CA GLY A 153 -7.22 6.31 14.32
C GLY A 153 -7.34 6.20 15.85
N ALA A 154 -8.28 5.43 16.38
CA ALA A 154 -8.44 5.32 17.83
C ALA A 154 -7.16 4.80 18.50
N GLY A 155 -6.70 5.52 19.53
CA GLY A 155 -5.46 5.20 20.23
C GLY A 155 -4.18 5.54 19.45
N GLN A 156 -4.27 6.32 18.37
CA GLN A 156 -3.12 6.82 17.60
C GLN A 156 -3.09 8.36 17.63
N ALA A 157 -1.90 8.93 17.67
CA ALA A 157 -1.65 10.37 17.63
C ALA A 157 -0.54 10.71 16.63
N LEU A 158 -0.54 11.96 16.16
CA LEU A 158 0.53 12.51 15.33
C LEU A 158 1.39 13.45 16.15
N ARG A 159 2.71 13.26 16.11
CA ARG A 159 3.68 14.21 16.66
C ARG A 159 4.45 14.86 15.52
N LEU A 160 4.42 16.19 15.46
CA LEU A 160 5.13 16.94 14.43
C LEU A 160 6.64 16.73 14.58
N MET A 161 7.28 16.25 13.51
CA MET A 161 8.73 16.09 13.42
C MET A 161 9.38 17.21 12.60
N GLY A 162 8.65 17.77 11.64
CA GLY A 162 9.17 18.85 10.81
C GLY A 162 8.10 19.53 9.97
N CYS A 163 8.35 20.80 9.68
CA CYS A 163 7.52 21.65 8.83
C CYS A 163 8.43 22.46 7.91
N GLU A 164 8.17 22.43 6.62
CA GLU A 164 8.93 23.16 5.60
C GLU A 164 7.97 23.81 4.60
N ILE A 165 8.30 25.02 4.15
CA ILE A 165 7.60 25.67 3.03
C ILE A 165 8.42 25.40 1.77
N LEU A 166 7.82 24.67 0.83
CA LEU A 166 8.40 24.38 -0.47
C LEU A 166 8.12 25.51 -1.46
N GLU A 167 8.79 25.45 -2.62
CA GLU A 167 8.52 26.34 -3.74
C GLU A 167 7.03 26.34 -4.12
N GLY A 168 6.50 27.52 -4.46
CA GLY A 168 5.07 27.69 -4.77
C GLY A 168 4.16 27.79 -3.53
N GLY A 169 4.72 27.82 -2.31
CA GLY A 169 3.96 28.04 -1.07
C GLY A 169 3.30 26.78 -0.51
N THR A 170 3.65 25.60 -1.02
CA THR A 170 3.21 24.32 -0.46
C THR A 170 3.86 24.08 0.89
N VAL A 171 3.07 23.71 1.90
CA VAL A 171 3.58 23.35 3.22
C VAL A 171 3.74 21.83 3.30
N TRP A 172 4.96 21.38 3.61
CA TRP A 172 5.27 19.98 3.88
C TRP A 172 5.35 19.73 5.39
N LEU A 173 4.42 18.93 5.90
CA LEU A 173 4.39 18.48 7.29
C LEU A 173 4.82 17.02 7.37
N ARG A 174 5.75 16.72 8.29
CA ARG A 174 6.19 15.36 8.61
C ARG A 174 5.86 15.06 10.05
N HIS A 175 5.13 13.97 10.27
CA HIS A 175 4.73 13.52 11.60
C HIS A 175 5.21 12.08 11.85
N SER A 176 5.57 11.77 13.09
CA SER A 176 5.56 10.38 13.57
C SER A 176 4.14 10.01 13.98
N VAL A 177 3.79 8.75 13.78
CA VAL A 177 2.55 8.15 14.30
C VAL A 177 2.91 7.40 15.58
N GLU A 178 2.23 7.75 16.66
CA GLU A 178 2.53 7.28 18.02
C GLU A 178 1.26 6.80 18.71
N ASP A 179 1.41 6.07 19.81
CA ASP A 179 0.27 5.79 20.69
C ASP A 179 -0.27 7.10 21.27
N ALA A 180 -1.59 7.27 21.23
CA ALA A 180 -2.21 8.41 21.90
C ALA A 180 -1.98 8.29 23.41
N ALA A 181 -1.50 9.37 24.02
CA ALA A 181 -1.42 9.44 25.48
C ALA A 181 -2.80 9.16 26.09
N GLY A 182 -2.84 8.34 27.14
CA GLY A 182 -4.07 8.15 27.90
C GLY A 182 -4.61 9.51 28.37
N HIS A 183 -5.93 9.60 28.53
CA HIS A 183 -6.70 10.82 28.84
C HIS A 183 -6.25 11.62 30.09
N ASN A 184 -5.14 11.25 30.74
CA ASN A 184 -4.56 11.90 31.93
C ASN A 184 -3.33 12.80 31.67
N ASP A 185 -2.75 12.79 30.47
CA ASP A 185 -1.44 13.46 30.22
C ASP A 185 -1.52 14.72 29.34
N MET A 186 -2.70 15.26 29.08
CA MET A 186 -2.79 16.58 28.44
C MET A 186 -2.63 17.68 29.50
N PRO A 187 -1.58 18.51 29.44
CA PRO A 187 -1.52 19.70 30.28
C PRO A 187 -2.69 20.60 29.89
N VAL A 188 -3.56 20.86 30.85
CA VAL A 188 -4.59 21.89 30.75
C VAL A 188 -3.86 23.22 30.58
N THR A 189 -3.88 23.79 29.38
CA THR A 189 -3.52 25.20 29.15
C THR A 189 -4.70 26.09 29.47
#